data_AF-A0A453FIN9-F1
#
_entry.id   AF-A0A453FIN9-F1
#
_cell.length_a   1.000
_cell.length_b   1.000
_cell.length_c   1.000
_cell.angle_alpha   90.00
_cell.angle_beta   90.00
_cell.angle_gamma   90.00
#
_symmetry.space_group_name_H-M   'P 1'
#
loop_
_entity.id
_entity.type
_entity.pdbx_description
1 polymer ?
#
loop_
_entity_poly.entity_id
_entity_poly.type
_entity_poly.pdbx_seq_one_letter_code
_entity_poly.pdbx_strand_id
1 'polypeptide(L)'
;MAQEQPNPNEVVLGQEINGARVVTLNRPRQLNGINDRVVYLLAQLLEKWEQDDDAKLVIFKGAGRAFSAGGDLKMFYEGRSSDDSCLEVVYRMYWLCYHIHTYKKTTVALVNGLVMGGGAAMVAPLKFAVVTEKTVFATPEASVGLHTDCSFSYIHSRLPGYLGEYLALTGARLNAKEMIAAGLATHFVHSEKLEDLEKQLLNLNTGDESAVRAVIEEFSTDVQLDQESILNKLSTIDKCFSAETVEEILKALDSEVSVDGNQWIAPVLKSMRRSSPTGLKITLRSVREGRKQSLQECLKKEFGLTMNILRSVITGDVYEGIRALSIDKDNAPKWSPATVEEVKNEDIDRVFEPFTSGHELQVPSDDSNRWSGKHEHTVYAKSSQ
;
A
#
# COMPACT_ATOMS: atom_id res chain seq x y z
N MET A 1 8.77 -37.58 -4.51
CA MET A 1 8.62 -36.68 -5.67
C MET A 1 9.48 -35.48 -5.38
N ALA A 2 10.51 -35.22 -6.20
CA ALA A 2 11.37 -34.06 -5.99
C ALA A 2 10.52 -32.79 -6.13
N GLN A 3 10.51 -31.94 -5.10
CA GLN A 3 9.99 -30.58 -5.24
C GLN A 3 10.81 -29.91 -6.36
N GLU A 4 10.17 -29.57 -7.48
CA GLU A 4 10.79 -28.71 -8.48
C GLU A 4 11.29 -27.46 -7.77
N GLN A 5 12.60 -27.22 -7.80
CA GLN A 5 13.13 -25.97 -7.29
C GLN A 5 12.48 -24.84 -8.09
N PRO A 6 11.82 -23.87 -7.43
CA PRO A 6 11.13 -22.80 -8.14
C PRO A 6 12.11 -22.07 -9.06
N ASN A 7 11.68 -21.80 -10.29
CA ASN A 7 12.49 -21.13 -11.29
C ASN A 7 12.93 -19.76 -10.73
N PRO A 8 14.24 -19.50 -10.56
CA PRO A 8 14.71 -18.25 -9.95
C PRO A 8 14.39 -17.00 -10.78
N ASN A 9 13.91 -17.16 -12.02
CA ASN A 9 13.47 -16.09 -12.90
C ASN A 9 11.97 -15.74 -12.76
N GLU A 10 11.19 -16.55 -12.06
CA GLU A 10 9.77 -16.25 -11.82
C GLU A 10 9.63 -15.23 -10.69
N VAL A 11 9.01 -14.09 -11.02
CA VAL A 11 8.84 -12.96 -10.09
C VAL A 11 7.71 -13.17 -9.07
N VAL A 12 6.79 -14.10 -9.36
CA VAL A 12 5.72 -14.57 -8.47
C VAL A 12 5.64 -16.09 -8.62
N LEU A 13 5.65 -16.81 -7.51
CA LEU A 13 5.47 -18.26 -7.47
C LEU A 13 4.05 -18.56 -6.98
N GLY A 14 3.28 -19.31 -7.77
CA GLY A 14 1.99 -19.86 -7.37
C GLY A 14 2.12 -21.35 -7.08
N GLN A 15 1.81 -21.77 -5.85
CA GLN A 15 1.84 -23.18 -5.45
C GLN A 15 0.45 -23.65 -5.03
N GLU A 16 0.07 -24.85 -5.44
CA GLU A 16 -1.21 -25.48 -5.12
C GLU A 16 -0.92 -26.71 -4.25
N ILE A 17 -1.28 -26.66 -2.97
CA ILE A 17 -0.93 -27.68 -1.98
C ILE A 17 -2.21 -28.04 -1.22
N ASN A 18 -2.74 -29.24 -1.45
CA ASN A 18 -4.05 -29.64 -0.93
C ASN A 18 -5.12 -28.58 -1.27
N GLY A 19 -5.91 -28.14 -0.29
CA GLY A 19 -6.86 -27.03 -0.43
C GLY A 19 -6.25 -25.61 -0.33
N ALA A 20 -4.94 -25.48 -0.12
CA ALA A 20 -4.28 -24.18 -0.01
C ALA A 20 -3.66 -23.73 -1.34
N ARG A 21 -3.61 -22.42 -1.55
CA ARG A 21 -2.95 -21.75 -2.67
C ARG A 21 -1.98 -20.71 -2.13
N VAL A 22 -0.69 -20.84 -2.45
CA VAL A 22 0.36 -19.96 -1.92
C VAL A 22 0.88 -19.05 -3.02
N VAL A 23 0.77 -17.75 -2.81
CA VAL A 23 1.46 -16.72 -3.57
C VAL A 23 2.74 -16.35 -2.84
N THR A 24 3.89 -16.55 -3.48
CA THR A 24 5.16 -16.01 -3.01
C THR A 24 5.65 -14.92 -3.96
N LEU A 25 5.76 -13.68 -3.48
CA LEU A 25 6.50 -12.63 -4.19
C LEU A 25 7.99 -12.98 -4.19
N ASN A 26 8.59 -13.14 -5.37
CA ASN A 26 9.89 -13.77 -5.53
C ASN A 26 10.91 -12.87 -6.25
N ARG A 27 11.08 -11.64 -5.75
CA ARG A 27 12.14 -10.71 -6.18
C ARG A 27 12.98 -10.28 -4.96
N PRO A 28 13.57 -11.22 -4.18
CA PRO A 28 14.15 -10.92 -2.87
C PRO A 28 15.30 -9.90 -2.93
N ARG A 29 16.06 -9.85 -4.05
CA ARG A 29 17.13 -8.87 -4.27
C ARG A 29 16.60 -7.43 -4.42
N GLN A 30 15.38 -7.29 -4.92
CA GLN A 30 14.66 -6.03 -5.09
C GLN A 30 13.61 -5.83 -3.98
N LEU A 31 13.73 -6.55 -2.85
CA LEU A 31 12.79 -6.48 -1.74
C LEU A 31 11.34 -6.76 -2.16
N ASN A 32 11.15 -7.65 -3.13
CA ASN A 32 9.84 -8.03 -3.66
C ASN A 32 9.05 -6.83 -4.21
N GLY A 33 9.74 -5.90 -4.89
CA GLY A 33 9.11 -4.77 -5.56
C GLY A 33 8.09 -5.21 -6.63
N ILE A 34 7.00 -4.46 -6.75
CA ILE A 34 5.84 -4.79 -7.59
C ILE A 34 5.98 -4.06 -8.94
N ASN A 35 6.25 -4.81 -10.00
CA ASN A 35 6.26 -4.32 -11.39
C ASN A 35 5.06 -4.86 -12.17
N ASP A 36 4.95 -4.48 -13.44
CA ASP A 36 3.95 -4.95 -14.41
C ASP A 36 3.75 -6.47 -14.38
N ARG A 37 4.84 -7.23 -14.42
CA ARG A 37 4.79 -8.69 -14.48
C ARG A 37 4.25 -9.29 -13.18
N VAL A 38 4.62 -8.73 -12.03
CA VAL A 38 4.08 -9.15 -10.72
C VAL A 38 2.58 -8.89 -10.67
N VAL A 39 2.12 -7.69 -11.02
CA VAL A 39 0.68 -7.34 -11.00
C VAL A 39 -0.12 -8.27 -11.92
N TYR A 40 0.38 -8.51 -13.14
CA TYR A 40 -0.25 -9.42 -14.09
C TYR A 40 -0.41 -10.84 -13.53
N LEU A 41 0.68 -11.42 -13.00
CA LEU A 41 0.66 -12.78 -12.46
C LEU A 41 -0.24 -12.90 -11.23
N LEU A 42 -0.22 -11.91 -10.33
CA LEU A 42 -1.12 -11.89 -9.17
C LEU A 42 -2.59 -11.89 -9.60
N ALA A 43 -2.96 -11.03 -10.54
CA ALA A 43 -4.33 -10.96 -11.05
C ALA A 43 -4.77 -12.31 -11.66
N GLN A 44 -3.90 -12.95 -12.46
CA GLN A 44 -4.20 -14.26 -13.05
C GLN A 44 -4.39 -15.36 -12.02
N LEU A 45 -3.48 -15.45 -11.02
CA LEU A 45 -3.56 -16.48 -9.99
C LEU A 45 -4.80 -16.31 -9.12
N LEU A 46 -5.09 -15.08 -8.68
CA LEU A 46 -6.26 -14.81 -7.86
C LEU A 46 -7.57 -15.02 -8.62
N GLU A 47 -7.63 -14.65 -9.90
CA GLU A 47 -8.81 -14.95 -10.71
C GLU A 47 -9.04 -16.46 -10.83
N LYS A 48 -7.99 -17.20 -11.18
CA LYS A 48 -8.04 -18.66 -11.32
C LYS A 48 -8.52 -19.30 -10.02
N TRP A 49 -7.93 -18.92 -8.89
CA TRP A 49 -8.19 -19.57 -7.62
C TRP A 49 -9.51 -19.14 -6.96
N GLU A 50 -10.05 -17.97 -7.28
CA GLU A 50 -11.37 -17.61 -6.78
C GLU A 50 -12.47 -18.48 -7.42
N GLN A 51 -12.27 -18.91 -8.67
CA GLN A 51 -13.16 -19.80 -9.44
C GLN A 51 -12.92 -21.29 -9.15
N ASP A 52 -11.82 -21.63 -8.48
CA ASP A 52 -11.43 -22.99 -8.16
C ASP A 52 -12.11 -23.46 -6.87
N ASP A 53 -12.96 -24.49 -6.97
CA ASP A 53 -13.63 -25.07 -5.81
C ASP A 53 -12.66 -25.77 -4.86
N ASP A 54 -11.52 -26.26 -5.34
CA ASP A 54 -10.48 -26.87 -4.51
C ASP A 54 -9.61 -25.83 -3.80
N ALA A 55 -9.62 -24.57 -4.24
CA ALA A 55 -8.96 -23.48 -3.53
C ALA A 55 -9.83 -23.06 -2.33
N LYS A 56 -9.42 -23.51 -1.13
CA LYS A 56 -10.09 -23.21 0.15
C LYS A 56 -9.45 -22.03 0.87
N LEU A 57 -8.13 -21.91 0.82
CA LEU A 57 -7.34 -20.89 1.51
C LEU A 57 -6.30 -20.29 0.57
N VAL A 58 -6.14 -18.97 0.55
CA VAL A 58 -5.05 -18.29 -0.15
C VAL A 58 -4.06 -17.71 0.85
N ILE A 59 -2.77 -17.96 0.66
CA ILE A 59 -1.69 -17.45 1.51
C ILE A 59 -0.78 -16.54 0.68
N PHE A 60 -0.56 -15.32 1.15
CA PHE A 60 0.43 -14.40 0.61
C PHE A 60 1.70 -14.40 1.48
N LYS A 61 2.87 -14.48 0.85
CA LYS A 61 4.17 -14.29 1.49
C LYS A 61 5.19 -13.66 0.55
N GLY A 62 6.27 -13.13 1.11
CA GLY A 62 7.43 -12.66 0.34
C GLY A 62 8.64 -13.58 0.54
N ALA A 63 9.43 -13.76 -0.51
CA ALA A 63 10.71 -14.45 -0.43
C ALA A 63 11.77 -13.55 0.23
N GLY A 64 12.65 -14.15 1.05
CA GLY A 64 13.78 -13.45 1.65
C GLY A 64 13.38 -12.52 2.81
N ARG A 65 13.91 -11.29 2.81
CA ARG A 65 13.90 -10.39 3.97
C ARG A 65 12.77 -9.37 4.02
N ALA A 66 11.84 -9.41 3.07
CA ALA A 66 10.72 -8.48 2.99
C ALA A 66 9.48 -9.20 2.50
N PHE A 67 8.30 -8.76 2.93
CA PHE A 67 7.07 -9.11 2.25
C PHE A 67 7.05 -8.44 0.88
N SER A 68 7.05 -7.09 0.86
CA SER A 68 7.25 -6.26 -0.32
C SER A 68 7.56 -4.82 0.06
N ALA A 69 8.50 -4.20 -0.64
CA ALA A 69 8.84 -2.78 -0.49
C ALA A 69 7.95 -1.83 -1.32
N GLY A 70 6.89 -2.33 -1.96
CA GLY A 70 5.96 -1.52 -2.75
C GLY A 70 6.23 -1.54 -4.25
N GLY A 71 5.73 -0.54 -4.97
CA GLY A 71 5.88 -0.43 -6.43
C GLY A 71 7.34 -0.32 -6.87
N ASP A 72 7.65 -0.89 -8.04
CA ASP A 72 8.97 -0.77 -8.66
C ASP A 72 9.15 0.64 -9.23
N LEU A 73 9.64 1.56 -8.41
CA LEU A 73 9.80 2.98 -8.77
C LEU A 73 10.63 3.20 -10.05
N LYS A 74 11.59 2.31 -10.34
CA LYS A 74 12.42 2.42 -11.54
C LYS A 74 11.59 2.29 -12.82
N MET A 75 10.57 1.43 -12.81
CA MET A 75 9.64 1.26 -13.92
C MET A 75 8.92 2.58 -14.26
N PHE A 76 8.41 3.28 -13.24
CA PHE A 76 7.76 4.58 -13.45
C PHE A 76 8.73 5.62 -14.00
N TYR A 77 9.96 5.66 -13.47
CA TYR A 77 10.98 6.60 -13.95
C TYR A 77 11.39 6.33 -15.41
N GLU A 78 11.55 5.06 -15.79
CA GLU A 78 11.89 4.68 -17.16
C GLU A 78 10.76 4.99 -18.14
N GLY A 79 9.50 4.91 -17.70
CA GLY A 79 8.32 5.23 -18.49
C GLY A 79 8.10 6.73 -18.76
N ARG A 80 8.83 7.63 -18.09
CA ARG A 80 8.56 9.09 -18.12
C ARG A 80 8.63 9.78 -19.48
N SER A 81 9.21 9.13 -20.50
CA SER A 81 9.39 9.72 -21.84
C SER A 81 8.15 9.67 -22.72
N SER A 82 7.12 8.92 -22.31
CA SER A 82 5.84 8.86 -23.00
C SER A 82 4.74 9.01 -21.97
N ASP A 83 3.78 9.87 -22.27
CA ASP A 83 2.51 9.90 -21.56
C ASP A 83 1.92 8.49 -21.59
N ASP A 84 1.36 8.07 -20.46
CA ASP A 84 0.65 6.80 -20.29
C ASP A 84 1.44 5.50 -20.49
N SER A 85 2.78 5.54 -20.53
CA SER A 85 3.61 4.33 -20.60
C SER A 85 3.37 3.34 -19.45
N CYS A 86 2.94 3.84 -18.28
CA CYS A 86 2.64 3.05 -17.09
C CYS A 86 1.12 2.87 -16.87
N LEU A 87 0.28 3.33 -17.79
CA LEU A 87 -1.18 3.29 -17.63
C LEU A 87 -1.70 1.86 -17.39
N GLU A 88 -1.24 0.90 -18.19
CA GLU A 88 -1.70 -0.49 -18.07
C GLU A 88 -1.41 -1.07 -16.69
N VAL A 89 -0.16 -0.96 -16.21
CA VAL A 89 0.23 -1.49 -14.91
C VAL A 89 -0.48 -0.78 -13.77
N VAL A 90 -0.63 0.55 -13.86
CA VAL A 90 -1.38 1.35 -12.88
C VAL A 90 -2.84 0.88 -12.84
N TYR A 91 -3.50 0.81 -13.98
CA TYR A 91 -4.89 0.35 -14.08
C TYR A 91 -5.06 -1.04 -13.46
N ARG A 92 -4.21 -2.00 -13.85
CA ARG A 92 -4.24 -3.36 -13.32
C ARG A 92 -4.01 -3.39 -11.81
N MET A 93 -3.11 -2.57 -11.28
CA MET A 93 -2.82 -2.52 -9.85
C MET A 93 -4.04 -2.03 -9.05
N TYR A 94 -4.66 -0.91 -9.47
CA TYR A 94 -5.85 -0.39 -8.79
C TYR A 94 -7.04 -1.35 -8.87
N TRP A 95 -7.21 -1.98 -10.03
CA TRP A 95 -8.22 -3.01 -10.21
C TRP A 95 -7.94 -4.23 -9.32
N LEU A 96 -6.69 -4.67 -9.21
CA LEU A 96 -6.27 -5.74 -8.32
C LEU A 96 -6.51 -5.39 -6.84
N CYS A 97 -6.26 -4.13 -6.42
CA CYS A 97 -6.56 -3.68 -5.06
C CYS A 97 -8.04 -3.88 -4.72
N TYR A 98 -8.98 -3.52 -5.61
CA TYR A 98 -10.40 -3.77 -5.40
C TYR A 98 -10.69 -5.26 -5.15
N HIS A 99 -10.08 -6.13 -5.97
CA HIS A 99 -10.25 -7.56 -5.87
C HIS A 99 -9.72 -8.13 -4.55
N ILE A 100 -8.57 -7.66 -4.08
CA ILE A 100 -8.00 -8.08 -2.79
C ILE A 100 -8.93 -7.71 -1.63
N HIS A 101 -9.50 -6.50 -1.63
CA HIS A 101 -10.42 -6.06 -0.56
C HIS A 101 -11.69 -6.89 -0.48
N THR A 102 -12.15 -7.39 -1.62
CA THR A 102 -13.46 -8.03 -1.75
C THR A 102 -13.36 -9.53 -2.00
N TYR A 103 -12.15 -10.11 -1.92
CA TYR A 103 -11.84 -11.47 -2.33
C TYR A 103 -12.69 -12.50 -1.59
N LYS A 104 -13.28 -13.46 -2.31
CA LYS A 104 -14.30 -14.37 -1.77
C LYS A 104 -13.72 -15.53 -0.96
N LYS A 105 -12.46 -15.89 -1.20
CA LYS A 105 -11.79 -16.97 -0.46
C LYS A 105 -11.05 -16.40 0.74
N THR A 106 -11.04 -17.15 1.83
CA THR A 106 -10.26 -16.78 3.02
C THR A 106 -8.80 -16.61 2.65
N THR A 107 -8.23 -15.50 3.11
CA THR A 107 -6.90 -15.06 2.71
C THR A 107 -6.07 -14.72 3.94
N VAL A 108 -4.84 -15.22 3.97
CA VAL A 108 -3.86 -14.98 5.03
C VAL A 108 -2.60 -14.34 4.43
N ALA A 109 -2.13 -13.23 4.98
CA ALA A 109 -0.78 -12.74 4.71
C ALA A 109 0.17 -13.13 5.85
N LEU A 110 1.29 -13.76 5.49
CA LEU A 110 2.41 -14.05 6.38
C LEU A 110 3.50 -13.01 6.14
N VAL A 111 3.52 -11.98 7.00
CA VAL A 111 4.34 -10.79 6.82
C VAL A 111 5.59 -10.89 7.68
N ASN A 112 6.72 -11.05 7.00
CA ASN A 112 8.03 -11.11 7.63
C ASN A 112 8.98 -10.12 6.95
N GLY A 113 9.29 -9.01 7.65
CA GLY A 113 10.11 -7.93 7.11
C GLY A 113 9.31 -6.74 6.59
N LEU A 114 9.88 -6.01 5.63
CA LEU A 114 9.28 -4.77 5.11
C LEU A 114 7.94 -5.04 4.39
N VAL A 115 6.95 -4.19 4.66
CA VAL A 115 5.64 -4.16 3.99
C VAL A 115 5.26 -2.69 3.72
N MET A 116 5.50 -2.21 2.50
CA MET A 116 5.38 -0.77 2.18
C MET A 116 4.57 -0.52 0.92
N GLY A 117 3.89 0.63 0.87
CA GLY A 117 3.11 1.11 -0.28
C GLY A 117 2.21 0.04 -0.89
N GLY A 118 2.33 -0.20 -2.20
CA GLY A 118 1.57 -1.26 -2.89
C GLY A 118 1.68 -2.67 -2.27
N GLY A 119 2.78 -2.98 -1.57
CA GLY A 119 2.93 -4.24 -0.82
C GLY A 119 2.04 -4.26 0.42
N ALA A 120 1.87 -3.12 1.08
CA ALA A 120 0.97 -2.98 2.21
C ALA A 120 -0.51 -3.00 1.79
N ALA A 121 -0.83 -2.57 0.56
CA ALA A 121 -2.17 -2.67 -0.01
C ALA A 121 -2.64 -4.13 -0.20
N MET A 122 -1.71 -5.08 -0.28
CA MET A 122 -2.01 -6.52 -0.33
C MET A 122 -2.26 -7.13 1.05
N VAL A 123 -1.96 -6.41 2.14
CA VAL A 123 -1.97 -6.92 3.52
C VAL A 123 -3.05 -6.24 4.36
N ALA A 124 -3.05 -4.91 4.41
CA ALA A 124 -3.91 -4.12 5.27
C ALA A 124 -5.42 -4.43 5.15
N PRO A 125 -5.99 -4.73 3.97
CA PRO A 125 -7.42 -5.06 3.87
C PRO A 125 -7.77 -6.50 4.26
N LEU A 126 -6.79 -7.37 4.53
CA LEU A 126 -7.03 -8.78 4.75
C LEU A 126 -7.57 -9.07 6.16
N LYS A 127 -8.46 -10.06 6.24
CA LYS A 127 -9.00 -10.56 7.52
C LYS A 127 -7.92 -11.19 8.41
N PHE A 128 -6.90 -11.79 7.80
CA PHE A 128 -5.79 -12.42 8.50
C PHE A 128 -4.45 -11.85 7.99
N ALA A 129 -3.91 -10.88 8.71
CA ALA A 129 -2.59 -10.32 8.47
C ALA A 129 -1.70 -10.68 9.67
N VAL A 130 -0.89 -11.72 9.49
CA VAL A 130 0.02 -12.24 10.51
C VAL A 130 1.37 -11.54 10.36
N VAL A 131 1.77 -10.80 11.39
CA VAL A 131 3.01 -10.02 11.42
C VAL A 131 4.01 -10.61 12.42
N THR A 132 5.29 -10.45 12.12
CA THR A 132 6.40 -10.89 12.99
C THR A 132 7.15 -9.70 13.58
N GLU A 133 8.05 -9.94 14.56
CA GLU A 133 8.92 -8.91 15.14
C GLU A 133 9.83 -8.18 14.11
N LYS A 134 9.98 -8.73 12.91
CA LYS A 134 10.74 -8.14 11.81
C LYS A 134 9.91 -7.19 10.95
N THR A 135 8.60 -7.12 11.17
CA THR A 135 7.68 -6.35 10.34
C THR A 135 7.89 -4.86 10.50
N VAL A 136 8.02 -4.17 9.37
CA VAL A 136 8.06 -2.70 9.32
C VAL A 136 7.13 -2.23 8.22
N PHE A 137 6.07 -1.55 8.63
CA PHE A 137 5.07 -0.95 7.74
C PHE A 137 5.37 0.53 7.50
N ALA A 138 5.13 1.00 6.27
CA ALA A 138 5.10 2.43 5.96
C ALA A 138 4.39 2.71 4.61
N THR A 139 3.86 3.92 4.48
CA THR A 139 3.30 4.50 3.25
C THR A 139 4.04 5.82 2.94
N PRO A 140 5.27 5.74 2.37
CA PRO A 140 6.16 6.89 2.22
C PRO A 140 5.94 7.69 0.92
N GLU A 141 4.84 7.50 0.20
CA GLU A 141 4.62 7.96 -1.18
C GLU A 141 4.80 9.48 -1.34
N ALA A 142 4.30 10.27 -0.37
CA ALA A 142 4.43 11.74 -0.40
C ALA A 142 5.89 12.21 -0.41
N SER A 143 6.80 11.45 0.19
CA SER A 143 8.24 11.77 0.21
C SER A 143 8.93 11.57 -1.15
N VAL A 144 8.28 10.89 -2.09
CA VAL A 144 8.76 10.60 -3.43
C VAL A 144 8.03 11.45 -4.49
N GLY A 145 7.13 12.36 -4.08
CA GLY A 145 6.34 13.17 -5.02
C GLY A 145 5.12 12.43 -5.60
N LEU A 146 4.73 11.32 -4.99
CA LEU A 146 3.47 10.62 -5.27
C LEU A 146 2.43 10.98 -4.18
N HIS A 147 1.29 10.32 -4.20
CA HIS A 147 0.21 10.47 -3.21
C HIS A 147 -0.08 9.13 -2.52
N THR A 148 -0.84 9.16 -1.43
CA THR A 148 -1.36 7.94 -0.81
C THR A 148 -2.26 7.17 -1.79
N ASP A 149 -1.76 6.04 -2.28
CA ASP A 149 -2.36 5.30 -3.39
C ASP A 149 -2.75 3.86 -3.00
N CYS A 150 -3.12 3.04 -3.99
CA CYS A 150 -3.42 1.62 -3.80
C CYS A 150 -4.45 1.31 -2.68
N SER A 151 -5.53 2.10 -2.59
CA SER A 151 -6.60 2.12 -1.57
C SER A 151 -6.28 2.80 -0.25
N PHE A 152 -5.06 3.33 -0.07
CA PHE A 152 -4.69 3.89 1.22
C PHE A 152 -5.43 5.19 1.57
N SER A 153 -6.02 5.93 0.61
CA SER A 153 -6.92 7.02 0.98
C SER A 153 -8.18 6.50 1.69
N TYR A 154 -8.65 5.29 1.37
CA TYR A 154 -9.75 4.62 2.07
C TYR A 154 -9.30 4.07 3.43
N ILE A 155 -8.14 3.41 3.49
CA ILE A 155 -7.64 2.75 4.71
C ILE A 155 -7.23 3.79 5.75
N HIS A 156 -6.36 4.75 5.38
CA HIS A 156 -5.88 5.78 6.31
C HIS A 156 -7.04 6.59 6.90
N SER A 157 -8.06 6.91 6.09
CA SER A 157 -9.19 7.72 6.55
C SER A 157 -10.06 7.04 7.62
N ARG A 158 -9.86 5.73 7.83
CA ARG A 158 -10.60 4.90 8.79
C ARG A 158 -9.75 4.50 10.01
N LEU A 159 -8.49 4.89 10.04
CA LEU A 159 -7.65 4.71 11.22
C LEU A 159 -8.12 5.63 12.36
N PRO A 160 -7.82 5.28 13.63
CA PRO A 160 -8.23 6.08 14.78
C PRO A 160 -7.77 7.55 14.69
N GLY A 161 -8.68 8.47 15.00
CA GLY A 161 -8.40 9.91 15.03
C GLY A 161 -7.82 10.42 13.71
N TYR A 162 -6.63 11.01 13.80
CA TYR A 162 -5.85 11.52 12.66
C TYR A 162 -4.55 10.72 12.42
N LEU A 163 -4.50 9.46 12.88
CA LEU A 163 -3.36 8.57 12.65
C LEU A 163 -3.11 8.35 11.15
N GLY A 164 -4.18 8.26 10.35
CA GLY A 164 -4.08 8.09 8.91
C GLY A 164 -3.36 9.24 8.21
N GLU A 165 -3.75 10.48 8.52
CA GLU A 165 -3.09 11.69 8.02
C GLU A 165 -1.63 11.75 8.48
N TYR A 166 -1.35 11.37 9.73
CA TYR A 166 0.03 11.27 10.23
C TYR A 166 0.87 10.29 9.41
N LEU A 167 0.40 9.05 9.23
CA LEU A 167 1.15 8.03 8.48
C LEU A 167 1.39 8.45 7.03
N ALA A 168 0.32 8.91 6.35
CA ALA A 168 0.36 9.24 4.92
C ALA A 168 1.25 10.47 4.62
N LEU A 169 1.25 11.49 5.48
CA LEU A 169 2.04 12.70 5.25
C LEU A 169 3.51 12.55 5.66
N THR A 170 3.78 11.75 6.68
CA THR A 170 5.13 11.67 7.27
C THR A 170 5.95 10.49 6.75
N GLY A 171 5.28 9.47 6.19
CA GLY A 171 5.90 8.19 5.86
C GLY A 171 6.41 7.45 7.10
N ALA A 172 5.84 7.74 8.28
CA ALA A 172 6.25 7.13 9.53
C ALA A 172 6.14 5.61 9.49
N ARG A 173 7.06 4.96 10.20
CA ARG A 173 7.13 3.51 10.27
C ARG A 173 6.34 3.01 11.46
N LEU A 174 5.58 1.95 11.26
CA LEU A 174 4.99 1.16 12.34
C LEU A 174 5.69 -0.18 12.44
N ASN A 175 5.97 -0.61 13.67
CA ASN A 175 6.36 -1.99 13.93
C ASN A 175 5.12 -2.91 14.00
N ALA A 176 5.34 -4.22 14.14
CA ALA A 176 4.28 -5.22 14.18
C ALA A 176 3.21 -4.98 15.26
N LYS A 177 3.62 -4.59 16.47
CA LYS A 177 2.70 -4.34 17.58
C LYS A 177 1.82 -3.13 17.30
N GLU A 178 2.42 -2.10 16.72
CA GLU A 178 1.76 -0.86 16.33
C GLU A 178 0.77 -1.08 15.18
N MET A 179 1.13 -1.93 14.20
CA MET A 179 0.18 -2.33 13.15
C MET A 179 -1.06 -3.01 13.73
N ILE A 180 -0.89 -3.91 14.70
CA ILE A 180 -2.02 -4.59 15.35
C ILE A 180 -2.88 -3.58 16.12
N ALA A 181 -2.26 -2.74 16.93
CA ALA A 181 -2.98 -1.73 17.70
C ALA A 181 -3.71 -0.70 16.80
N ALA A 182 -3.15 -0.38 15.63
CA ALA A 182 -3.78 0.49 14.64
C ALA A 182 -4.87 -0.20 13.81
N GLY A 183 -5.01 -1.53 13.88
CA GLY A 183 -5.94 -2.31 13.07
C GLY A 183 -5.47 -2.58 11.64
N LEU A 184 -4.18 -2.43 11.35
CA LEU A 184 -3.55 -2.72 10.05
C LEU A 184 -3.00 -4.15 9.94
N ALA A 185 -2.94 -4.87 11.06
CA ALA A 185 -2.61 -6.29 11.15
C ALA A 185 -3.48 -6.95 12.22
N THR A 186 -3.61 -8.27 12.20
CA THR A 186 -4.52 -8.97 13.12
C THR A 186 -3.83 -9.85 14.14
N HIS A 187 -2.71 -10.48 13.81
CA HIS A 187 -2.04 -11.42 14.71
C HIS A 187 -0.53 -11.21 14.72
N PHE A 188 0.09 -11.38 15.88
CA PHE A 188 1.54 -11.38 16.01
C PHE A 188 2.04 -12.81 16.23
N VAL A 189 3.02 -13.23 15.44
CA VAL A 189 3.68 -14.54 15.57
C VAL A 189 5.18 -14.32 15.49
N HIS A 190 5.95 -14.95 16.39
CA HIS A 190 7.41 -14.89 16.31
C HIS A 190 7.93 -15.51 15.01
N SER A 191 8.89 -14.85 14.35
CA SER A 191 9.34 -15.29 13.01
C SER A 191 9.90 -16.72 12.96
N GLU A 192 10.43 -17.22 14.08
CA GLU A 192 10.90 -18.61 14.23
C GLU A 192 9.77 -19.66 14.11
N LYS A 193 8.52 -19.27 14.41
CA LYS A 193 7.33 -20.15 14.35
C LYS A 193 6.57 -20.02 13.03
N LEU A 194 6.94 -19.08 12.17
CA LEU A 194 6.17 -18.75 10.97
C LEU A 194 6.12 -19.91 9.97
N GLU A 195 7.23 -20.65 9.82
CA GLU A 195 7.27 -21.83 8.94
C GLU A 195 6.35 -22.95 9.44
N ASP A 196 6.26 -23.15 10.75
CA ASP A 196 5.40 -24.18 11.32
C ASP A 196 3.92 -23.78 11.25
N LEU A 197 3.60 -22.50 11.46
CA LEU A 197 2.27 -21.95 11.18
C LEU A 197 1.87 -22.17 9.71
N GLU A 198 2.76 -21.85 8.76
CA GLU A 198 2.51 -22.07 7.35
C GLU A 198 2.20 -23.55 7.06
N LYS A 199 2.99 -24.49 7.59
CA LYS A 199 2.72 -25.93 7.44
C LYS A 199 1.34 -26.33 7.98
N GLN A 200 0.92 -25.80 9.12
CA GLN A 200 -0.41 -26.10 9.67
C GLN A 200 -1.53 -25.57 8.76
N LEU A 201 -1.40 -24.32 8.30
CA LEU A 201 -2.35 -23.72 7.35
C LEU A 201 -2.45 -24.51 6.03
N LEU A 202 -1.32 -25.00 5.50
CA LEU A 202 -1.29 -25.82 4.29
C LEU A 202 -1.99 -27.18 4.44
N ASN A 203 -2.06 -27.72 5.66
CA ASN A 203 -2.69 -28.99 5.96
C ASN A 203 -4.15 -28.85 6.44
N LEU A 204 -4.60 -27.63 6.73
CA LEU A 204 -5.93 -27.36 7.29
C LEU A 204 -7.08 -27.80 6.35
N ASN A 205 -6.87 -27.72 5.04
CA ASN A 205 -7.80 -28.14 3.98
C ASN A 205 -9.23 -27.57 4.09
N THR A 206 -9.39 -26.42 4.76
CA THR A 206 -10.63 -25.66 4.84
C THR A 206 -10.34 -24.17 4.76
N GLY A 207 -11.31 -23.42 4.24
CA GLY A 207 -11.31 -21.96 4.19
C GLY A 207 -12.19 -21.34 5.26
N ASP A 208 -12.75 -22.13 6.17
CA ASP A 208 -13.58 -21.60 7.25
C ASP A 208 -12.77 -20.62 8.11
N GLU A 209 -13.27 -19.39 8.26
CA GLU A 209 -12.55 -18.31 8.94
C GLU A 209 -12.32 -18.62 10.42
N SER A 210 -13.20 -19.39 11.07
CA SER A 210 -13.04 -19.75 12.48
C SER A 210 -11.93 -20.79 12.65
N ALA A 211 -11.88 -21.78 11.75
CA ALA A 211 -10.81 -22.78 11.74
C ALA A 211 -9.44 -22.17 11.42
N VAL A 212 -9.37 -21.29 10.41
CA VAL A 212 -8.13 -20.57 10.05
C VAL A 212 -7.66 -19.70 11.22
N ARG A 213 -8.59 -18.97 11.87
CA ARG A 213 -8.30 -18.17 13.06
C ARG A 213 -7.73 -19.03 14.19
N ALA A 214 -8.38 -20.15 14.52
CA ALA A 214 -7.93 -21.03 15.60
C ALA A 214 -6.48 -21.50 15.38
N VAL A 215 -6.14 -21.91 14.15
CA VAL A 215 -4.75 -22.28 13.81
C VAL A 215 -3.79 -21.11 14.00
N ILE A 216 -4.13 -19.90 13.57
CA ILE A 216 -3.25 -18.73 13.76
C ILE A 216 -3.09 -18.39 15.25
N GLU A 217 -4.17 -18.46 16.03
CA GLU A 217 -4.18 -18.16 17.46
C GLU A 217 -3.31 -19.11 18.28
N GLU A 218 -3.19 -20.39 17.88
CA GLU A 218 -2.27 -21.36 18.52
C GLU A 218 -0.79 -20.93 18.47
N PHE A 219 -0.40 -20.17 17.45
CA PHE A 219 0.96 -19.64 17.28
C PHE A 219 1.10 -18.20 17.74
N SER A 220 -0.03 -17.52 17.97
CA SER A 220 -0.06 -16.09 18.25
C SER A 220 0.47 -15.79 19.64
N THR A 221 1.01 -14.59 19.80
CA THR A 221 1.44 -14.06 21.10
C THR A 221 0.83 -12.69 21.28
N ASP A 222 0.23 -12.46 22.45
CA ASP A 222 -0.31 -11.15 22.79
C ASP A 222 0.81 -10.11 22.82
N VAL A 223 0.54 -8.95 22.24
CA VAL A 223 1.49 -7.84 22.18
C VAL A 223 1.03 -6.69 23.06
N GLN A 224 1.98 -6.04 23.69
CA GLN A 224 1.80 -4.77 24.41
C GLN A 224 2.62 -3.70 23.73
N LEU A 225 2.02 -2.52 23.51
CA LEU A 225 2.72 -1.38 22.92
C LEU A 225 3.90 -0.98 23.79
N ASP A 226 5.01 -0.64 23.13
CA ASP A 226 6.19 -0.12 23.82
C ASP A 226 5.90 1.30 24.33
N GLN A 227 6.55 1.73 25.41
CA GLN A 227 6.30 3.06 26.02
C GLN A 227 6.47 4.20 25.01
N GLU A 228 7.48 4.11 24.16
CA GLU A 228 7.79 5.10 23.11
C GLU A 228 6.98 4.91 21.82
N SER A 229 5.98 4.03 21.80
CA SER A 229 5.15 3.82 20.62
C SER A 229 4.45 5.10 20.20
N ILE A 230 4.35 5.29 18.89
CA ILE A 230 3.64 6.44 18.30
C ILE A 230 2.14 6.43 18.63
N LEU A 231 1.57 5.25 18.88
CA LEU A 231 0.17 5.09 19.30
C LEU A 231 -0.08 5.69 20.70
N ASN A 232 0.94 5.79 21.56
CA ASN A 232 0.83 6.49 22.84
C ASN A 232 0.84 8.01 22.68
N LYS A 233 1.11 8.53 21.48
CA LYS A 233 1.17 9.96 21.16
C LYS A 233 -0.08 10.44 20.41
N LEU A 234 -1.13 9.61 20.32
CA LEU A 234 -2.36 9.89 19.55
C LEU A 234 -3.00 11.24 19.91
N SER A 235 -3.03 11.64 21.19
CA SER A 235 -3.59 12.94 21.58
C SER A 235 -2.88 14.13 20.93
N THR A 236 -1.56 14.06 20.78
CA THR A 236 -0.75 15.10 20.13
C THR A 236 -0.86 15.00 18.62
N ILE A 237 -0.93 13.78 18.08
CA ILE A 237 -1.21 13.55 16.65
C ILE A 237 -2.57 14.16 16.28
N ASP A 238 -3.63 13.84 17.01
CA ASP A 238 -4.98 14.35 16.77
C ASP A 238 -5.02 15.88 16.87
N LYS A 239 -4.31 16.45 17.85
CA LYS A 239 -4.19 17.90 17.98
C LYS A 239 -3.54 18.54 16.75
N CYS A 240 -2.44 17.98 16.24
CA CYS A 240 -1.68 18.61 15.16
C CYS A 240 -2.25 18.32 13.77
N PHE A 241 -2.64 17.06 13.51
CA PHE A 241 -3.06 16.58 12.19
C PHE A 241 -4.56 16.83 11.90
N SER A 242 -5.31 17.34 12.89
CA SER A 242 -6.67 17.85 12.66
C SER A 242 -6.74 19.19 11.95
N ALA A 243 -5.64 19.96 11.90
CA ALA A 243 -5.61 21.26 11.24
C ALA A 243 -5.89 21.16 9.74
N GLU A 244 -6.57 22.15 9.14
CA GLU A 244 -7.20 21.99 7.82
C GLU A 244 -6.21 21.85 6.66
N THR A 245 -5.05 22.48 6.78
CA THR A 245 -4.03 22.55 5.72
C THR A 245 -2.68 21.99 6.17
N VAL A 246 -1.83 21.61 5.21
CA VAL A 246 -0.48 21.12 5.51
C VAL A 246 0.35 22.19 6.23
N GLU A 247 0.18 23.45 5.84
CA GLU A 247 0.79 24.63 6.47
C GLU A 247 0.42 24.72 7.96
N GLU A 248 -0.86 24.58 8.28
CA GLU A 248 -1.32 24.63 9.67
C GLU A 248 -0.88 23.41 10.47
N ILE A 249 -0.81 22.22 9.84
CA ILE A 249 -0.25 21.01 10.47
C ILE A 249 1.23 21.23 10.82
N LEU A 250 2.03 21.75 9.89
CA LEU A 250 3.44 22.07 10.14
C LEU A 250 3.60 23.08 11.27
N LYS A 251 2.80 24.15 11.28
CA LYS A 251 2.79 25.17 12.34
C LYS A 251 2.37 24.60 13.69
N ALA A 252 1.37 23.71 13.72
CA ALA A 252 0.93 23.04 14.94
C ALA A 252 2.04 22.16 15.51
N LEU A 253 2.70 21.36 14.65
CA LEU A 253 3.85 20.54 15.05
C LEU A 253 5.01 21.39 15.56
N ASP A 254 5.38 22.47 14.87
CA ASP A 254 6.45 23.39 15.32
C ASP A 254 6.18 23.94 16.73
N SER A 255 4.92 24.23 17.04
CA SER A 255 4.51 24.74 18.35
C SER A 255 4.61 23.69 19.47
N GLU A 256 4.59 22.41 19.12
CA GLU A 256 4.68 21.29 20.06
C GLU A 256 6.11 20.76 20.24
N VAL A 257 7.06 21.13 19.39
CA VAL A 257 8.46 20.62 19.43
C VAL A 257 9.14 20.88 20.78
N SER A 258 8.86 22.03 21.41
CA SER A 258 9.48 22.42 22.67
C SER A 258 8.77 21.88 23.92
N VAL A 259 7.68 21.12 23.75
CA VAL A 259 6.93 20.54 24.88
C VAL A 259 7.64 19.26 25.35
N ASP A 260 7.85 19.13 26.67
CA ASP A 260 8.46 17.94 27.25
C ASP A 260 7.65 16.67 26.93
N GLY A 261 8.32 15.65 26.39
CA GLY A 261 7.70 14.39 25.94
C GLY A 261 7.37 14.33 24.45
N ASN A 262 7.56 15.43 23.72
CA ASN A 262 7.31 15.55 22.27
C ASN A 262 8.59 15.57 21.42
N GLN A 263 9.70 15.00 21.90
CA GLN A 263 10.97 14.93 21.17
C GLN A 263 10.85 14.19 19.83
N TRP A 264 9.84 13.33 19.67
CA TRP A 264 9.52 12.61 18.44
C TRP A 264 9.04 13.52 17.29
N ILE A 265 8.59 14.74 17.58
CA ILE A 265 8.05 15.67 16.57
C ILE A 265 9.15 16.25 15.68
N ALA A 266 10.32 16.56 16.25
CA ALA A 266 11.43 17.15 15.49
C ALA A 266 11.85 16.31 14.25
N PRO A 267 12.06 14.98 14.34
CA PRO A 267 12.34 14.16 13.15
C PRO A 267 11.14 14.07 12.19
N VAL A 268 9.91 14.10 12.69
CA VAL A 268 8.69 14.11 11.85
C VAL A 268 8.61 15.38 11.01
N LEU A 269 8.77 16.55 11.63
CA LEU A 269 8.82 17.84 10.94
C LEU A 269 9.92 17.89 9.88
N LYS A 270 11.11 17.40 10.25
CA LYS A 270 12.23 17.31 9.30
C LYS A 270 11.89 16.42 8.10
N SER A 271 11.18 15.31 8.33
CA SER A 271 10.72 14.42 7.25
C SER A 271 9.73 15.15 6.35
N MET A 272 8.68 15.74 6.90
CA MET A 272 7.64 16.44 6.13
C MET A 272 8.23 17.61 5.32
N ARG A 273 9.10 18.43 5.90
CA ARG A 273 9.74 19.55 5.19
C ARG A 273 10.67 19.12 4.04
N ARG A 274 11.08 17.84 4.01
CA ARG A 274 11.90 17.26 2.93
C ARG A 274 11.04 16.54 1.88
N SER A 275 9.77 16.24 2.18
CA SER A 275 8.84 15.63 1.22
C SER A 275 8.41 16.62 0.14
N SER A 276 7.82 16.12 -0.95
CA SER A 276 7.25 16.98 -2.00
C SER A 276 6.11 17.83 -1.41
N PRO A 277 6.17 19.16 -1.51
CA PRO A 277 5.10 20.03 -1.05
C PRO A 277 3.75 19.72 -1.73
N THR A 278 3.81 19.44 -3.03
CA THR A 278 2.67 19.04 -3.84
C THR A 278 2.10 17.69 -3.39
N GLY A 279 2.97 16.69 -3.21
CA GLY A 279 2.59 15.35 -2.74
C GLY A 279 1.91 15.36 -1.36
N LEU A 280 2.38 16.22 -0.45
CA LEU A 280 1.75 16.42 0.86
C LEU A 280 0.32 16.96 0.74
N LYS A 281 0.09 18.01 -0.07
CA LYS A 281 -1.25 18.60 -0.24
C LYS A 281 -2.23 17.64 -0.91
N ILE A 282 -1.79 16.94 -1.95
CA ILE A 282 -2.61 15.91 -2.62
C ILE A 282 -2.98 14.81 -1.62
N THR A 283 -2.00 14.33 -0.84
CA THR A 283 -2.21 13.26 0.15
C THR A 283 -3.20 13.67 1.22
N LEU A 284 -3.05 14.85 1.84
CA LEU A 284 -3.96 15.33 2.89
C LEU A 284 -5.41 15.39 2.38
N ARG A 285 -5.61 16.00 1.19
CA ARG A 285 -6.94 16.09 0.56
C ARG A 285 -7.50 14.69 0.26
N SER A 286 -6.70 13.81 -0.32
CA SER A 286 -7.11 12.46 -0.70
C SER A 286 -7.59 11.64 0.51
N VAL A 287 -6.84 11.62 1.62
CA VAL A 287 -7.24 10.92 2.86
C VAL A 287 -8.54 11.49 3.42
N ARG A 288 -8.69 12.82 3.46
CA ARG A 288 -9.86 13.46 4.06
C ARG A 288 -11.14 13.23 3.26
N GLU A 289 -11.07 13.31 1.93
CA GLU A 289 -12.18 12.94 1.06
C GLU A 289 -12.54 11.46 1.23
N GLY A 290 -11.54 10.59 1.47
CA GLY A 290 -11.72 9.15 1.72
C GLY A 290 -12.63 8.81 2.90
N ARG A 291 -12.78 9.72 3.88
CA ARG A 291 -13.68 9.55 5.05
C ARG A 291 -15.15 9.44 4.63
N LYS A 292 -15.52 10.05 3.50
CA LYS A 292 -16.91 10.11 2.99
C LYS A 292 -17.13 9.25 1.75
N GLN A 293 -16.09 8.59 1.27
CA GLN A 293 -16.10 7.81 0.03
C GLN A 293 -16.12 6.30 0.34
N SER A 294 -16.80 5.56 -0.55
CA SER A 294 -16.69 4.11 -0.66
C SER A 294 -15.29 3.69 -1.16
N LEU A 295 -14.98 2.40 -1.07
CA LEU A 295 -13.73 1.85 -1.60
C LEU A 295 -13.61 2.13 -3.12
N GLN A 296 -14.67 1.92 -3.88
CA GLN A 296 -14.68 2.16 -5.33
C GLN A 296 -14.41 3.63 -5.67
N GLU A 297 -15.04 4.56 -4.95
CA GLU A 297 -14.82 6.00 -5.16
C GLU A 297 -13.37 6.38 -4.83
N CYS A 298 -12.80 5.84 -3.74
CA CYS A 298 -11.40 6.07 -3.40
C CYS A 298 -10.46 5.54 -4.48
N LEU A 299 -10.64 4.30 -4.95
CA LEU A 299 -9.80 3.70 -5.98
C LEU A 299 -9.89 4.42 -7.33
N LYS A 300 -11.09 4.87 -7.73
CA LYS A 300 -11.29 5.67 -8.95
C LYS A 300 -10.57 7.02 -8.87
N LYS A 301 -10.73 7.73 -7.74
CA LYS A 301 -10.03 8.99 -7.46
C LYS A 301 -8.52 8.77 -7.49
N GLU A 302 -8.02 7.80 -6.74
CA GLU A 302 -6.59 7.52 -6.64
C GLU A 302 -5.98 7.12 -7.99
N PHE A 303 -6.67 6.32 -8.81
CA PHE A 303 -6.24 6.02 -10.18
C PHE A 303 -6.06 7.31 -10.99
N GLY A 304 -7.05 8.21 -10.94
CA GLY A 304 -6.97 9.50 -11.62
C GLY A 304 -5.81 10.36 -11.13
N LEU A 305 -5.63 10.46 -9.81
CA LEU A 305 -4.51 11.18 -9.20
C LEU A 305 -3.16 10.63 -9.67
N THR A 306 -2.98 9.29 -9.64
CA THR A 306 -1.73 8.66 -10.09
C THR A 306 -1.44 8.96 -11.55
N MET A 307 -2.43 8.85 -12.42
CA MET A 307 -2.23 9.15 -13.84
C MET A 307 -1.92 10.62 -14.09
N ASN A 308 -2.59 11.55 -13.40
CA ASN A 308 -2.31 12.98 -13.52
C ASN A 308 -0.93 13.37 -12.95
N ILE A 309 -0.48 12.70 -11.89
CA ILE A 309 0.88 12.86 -11.34
C ILE A 309 1.93 12.31 -12.32
N LEU A 310 1.73 11.12 -12.88
CA LEU A 310 2.66 10.55 -13.86
C LEU A 310 2.72 11.37 -15.15
N ARG A 311 1.60 11.92 -15.62
CA ARG A 311 1.56 12.89 -16.74
C ARG A 311 2.17 14.26 -16.40
N SER A 312 2.60 14.47 -15.15
CA SER A 312 3.18 15.72 -14.68
C SER A 312 2.29 16.95 -14.96
N VAL A 313 0.96 16.81 -14.77
CA VAL A 313 -0.04 17.85 -15.10
C VAL A 313 0.29 19.21 -14.44
N ILE A 314 0.91 19.18 -13.25
CA ILE A 314 1.34 20.37 -12.51
C ILE A 314 2.84 20.39 -12.19
N THR A 315 3.46 19.23 -11.93
CA THR A 315 4.90 19.13 -11.61
C THR A 315 5.45 17.75 -11.96
N GLY A 316 6.77 17.67 -12.19
CA GLY A 316 7.53 16.44 -12.34
C GLY A 316 8.09 15.89 -11.03
N ASP A 317 7.59 16.32 -9.86
CA ASP A 317 8.08 15.90 -8.53
C ASP A 317 8.19 14.37 -8.40
N VAL A 318 7.24 13.58 -8.91
CA VAL A 318 7.32 12.11 -8.85
C VAL A 318 8.63 11.59 -9.48
N TYR A 319 9.05 12.16 -10.60
CA TYR A 319 10.27 11.74 -11.29
C TYR A 319 11.52 12.23 -10.58
N GLU A 320 11.48 13.44 -10.00
CA GLU A 320 12.58 13.95 -9.20
C GLU A 320 12.77 13.16 -7.89
N GLY A 321 11.67 12.80 -7.23
CA GLY A 321 11.69 11.98 -6.02
C GLY A 321 12.24 10.58 -6.32
N ILE A 322 11.79 9.95 -7.41
CA ILE A 322 12.34 8.65 -7.83
C ILE A 322 13.82 8.77 -8.20
N ARG A 323 14.23 9.83 -8.91
CA ARG A 323 15.64 10.09 -9.24
C ARG A 323 16.48 10.12 -7.96
N ALA A 324 16.11 10.97 -7.01
CA ALA A 324 16.85 11.18 -5.77
C ALA A 324 16.91 9.93 -4.90
N LEU A 325 15.83 9.15 -4.83
CA LEU A 325 15.74 7.97 -3.98
C LEU A 325 16.37 6.71 -4.60
N SER A 326 16.10 6.44 -5.88
CA SER A 326 16.34 5.12 -6.49
C SER A 326 17.36 5.13 -7.63
N ILE A 327 17.46 6.22 -8.39
CA ILE A 327 18.34 6.31 -9.56
C ILE A 327 19.72 6.80 -9.14
N ASP A 328 19.80 8.04 -8.69
CA ASP A 328 21.06 8.69 -8.27
C ASP A 328 21.37 8.41 -6.81
N LYS A 329 20.34 8.11 -6.00
CA LYS A 329 20.46 7.75 -4.57
C LYS A 329 21.14 8.83 -3.72
N ASP A 330 21.03 10.09 -4.12
CA ASP A 330 21.57 11.23 -3.39
C ASP A 330 20.71 11.65 -2.19
N ASN A 331 19.45 11.19 -2.12
CA ASN A 331 18.47 11.57 -1.11
C ASN A 331 18.25 13.10 -1.00
N ALA A 332 18.46 13.82 -2.11
CA ALA A 332 18.38 15.28 -2.20
C ALA A 332 17.48 15.74 -3.35
N PRO A 333 16.16 15.46 -3.28
CA PRO A 333 15.22 15.87 -4.31
C PRO A 333 15.08 17.40 -4.37
N LYS A 334 14.89 17.93 -5.58
CA LYS A 334 14.69 19.35 -5.88
C LYS A 334 13.26 19.59 -6.33
N TRP A 335 12.37 19.74 -5.35
CA TRP A 335 10.94 19.91 -5.61
C TRP A 335 10.62 21.21 -6.35
N SER A 336 9.56 21.16 -7.17
CA SER A 336 9.00 22.33 -7.83
C SER A 336 7.47 22.27 -7.73
N PRO A 337 6.81 23.17 -6.97
CA PRO A 337 7.38 24.22 -6.13
C PRO A 337 8.19 23.71 -4.93
N ALA A 338 9.02 24.57 -4.34
CA ALA A 338 9.99 24.19 -3.31
C ALA A 338 9.40 24.19 -1.90
N THR A 339 8.34 24.96 -1.65
CA THR A 339 7.65 25.02 -0.35
C THR A 339 6.14 24.80 -0.46
N VAL A 340 5.49 24.51 0.67
CA VAL A 340 4.04 24.24 0.71
C VAL A 340 3.22 25.49 0.39
N GLU A 341 3.71 26.67 0.78
CA GLU A 341 3.05 27.96 0.54
C GLU A 341 3.03 28.35 -0.94
N GLU A 342 3.99 27.85 -1.72
CA GLU A 342 4.06 28.08 -3.17
C GLU A 342 3.11 27.19 -3.97
N VAL A 343 2.58 26.11 -3.38
CA VAL A 343 1.62 25.21 -4.03
C VAL A 343 0.23 25.85 -4.01
N LYS A 344 -0.27 26.22 -5.18
CA LYS A 344 -1.58 26.85 -5.35
C LYS A 344 -2.72 25.84 -5.29
N ASN A 345 -3.86 26.25 -4.72
CA ASN A 345 -5.04 25.38 -4.64
C ASN A 345 -5.57 25.03 -6.04
N GLU A 346 -5.50 25.97 -6.99
CA GLU A 346 -5.94 25.75 -8.38
C GLU A 346 -5.11 24.66 -9.07
N ASP A 347 -3.82 24.54 -8.74
CA ASP A 347 -2.98 23.45 -9.26
C ASP A 347 -3.37 22.11 -8.64
N ILE A 348 -3.69 22.07 -7.34
CA ILE A 348 -4.23 20.86 -6.70
C ILE A 348 -5.57 20.47 -7.33
N ASP A 349 -6.48 21.42 -7.56
CA ASP A 349 -7.77 21.16 -8.19
C ASP A 349 -7.62 20.49 -9.56
N ARG A 350 -6.66 20.95 -10.38
CA ARG A 350 -6.35 20.35 -11.69
C ARG A 350 -5.93 18.89 -11.61
N VAL A 351 -5.22 18.48 -10.56
CA VAL A 351 -4.81 17.06 -10.38
C VAL A 351 -6.01 16.19 -9.97
N PHE A 352 -6.99 16.77 -9.26
CA PHE A 352 -8.23 16.11 -8.83
C PHE A 352 -9.34 16.15 -9.89
N GLU A 353 -9.11 16.77 -11.05
CA GLU A 353 -10.08 16.76 -12.14
C GLU A 353 -10.39 15.31 -12.56
N PRO A 354 -11.69 14.93 -12.61
CA PRO A 354 -12.08 13.58 -13.02
C PRO A 354 -11.63 13.26 -14.45
N PHE A 355 -11.36 11.99 -14.70
CA PHE A 355 -11.14 11.51 -16.06
C PHE A 355 -12.44 11.62 -16.87
N THR A 356 -12.31 11.85 -18.18
CA THR A 356 -13.48 11.79 -19.07
C THR A 356 -14.16 10.41 -18.98
N SER A 357 -15.50 10.40 -19.06
CA SER A 357 -16.29 9.17 -19.00
C SER A 357 -15.75 8.10 -19.97
N GLY A 358 -15.50 6.90 -19.46
CA GLY A 358 -14.89 5.78 -20.20
C GLY A 358 -13.38 5.59 -19.96
N HIS A 359 -12.68 6.61 -19.44
CA HIS A 359 -11.26 6.55 -19.08
C HIS A 359 -11.04 6.39 -17.56
N GLU A 360 -12.10 6.35 -16.77
CA GLU A 360 -12.00 6.04 -15.34
C GLU A 360 -11.70 4.55 -15.09
N LEU A 361 -11.16 4.24 -13.91
CA LEU A 361 -11.05 2.87 -13.42
C LEU A 361 -12.43 2.20 -13.37
N GLN A 362 -12.58 1.06 -14.07
CA GLN A 362 -13.79 0.27 -14.03
C GLN A 362 -13.62 -0.87 -13.02
N VAL A 363 -14.28 -0.76 -11.88
CA VAL A 363 -14.42 -1.84 -10.89
C VAL A 363 -15.89 -2.26 -10.79
N PRO A 364 -16.19 -3.54 -10.54
CA PRO A 364 -17.56 -4.03 -10.43
C PRO A 364 -18.40 -3.29 -9.39
N SER A 365 -19.69 -3.09 -9.72
CA SER A 365 -20.70 -2.58 -8.78
C SER A 365 -21.26 -3.65 -7.86
N ASP A 366 -21.22 -4.92 -8.30
CA ASP A 366 -21.77 -6.07 -7.59
C ASP A 366 -21.01 -7.37 -7.92
N ASP A 367 -21.38 -8.43 -7.22
CA ASP A 367 -20.72 -9.73 -7.25
C ASP A 367 -21.01 -10.58 -8.50
N SER A 368 -21.96 -10.19 -9.35
CA SER A 368 -22.36 -10.98 -10.53
C SER A 368 -21.28 -11.03 -11.60
N ASN A 369 -20.49 -9.96 -11.71
CA ASN A 369 -19.43 -9.80 -12.71
C ASN A 369 -18.12 -9.37 -12.04
N ARG A 370 -17.75 -10.10 -10.98
CA ARG A 370 -16.64 -9.75 -10.11
C ARG A 370 -15.32 -9.50 -10.83
N TRP A 371 -14.91 -10.34 -11.79
CA TRP A 371 -13.66 -10.14 -12.56
C TRP A 371 -13.87 -9.33 -13.86
N SER A 372 -14.93 -8.53 -13.95
CA SER A 372 -15.13 -7.60 -15.08
C SER A 372 -14.36 -6.29 -14.88
N GLY A 373 -14.37 -5.42 -15.90
CA GLY A 373 -13.66 -4.13 -15.84
C GLY A 373 -12.13 -4.23 -15.97
N LYS A 374 -11.59 -5.40 -16.34
CA LYS A 374 -10.17 -5.60 -16.63
C LYS A 374 -9.66 -4.63 -17.68
N HIS A 375 -8.37 -4.31 -17.61
CA HIS A 375 -7.68 -3.42 -18.54
C HIS A 375 -7.96 -3.79 -20.01
N GLU A 376 -7.91 -5.08 -20.35
CA GLU A 376 -8.12 -5.62 -21.69
C GLU A 376 -9.49 -5.26 -22.28
N HIS A 377 -10.48 -4.98 -21.44
CA HIS A 377 -11.84 -4.66 -21.85
C HIS A 377 -12.12 -3.15 -21.90
N THR A 378 -11.12 -2.33 -21.57
CA THR A 378 -11.25 -0.86 -21.54
C THR A 378 -10.93 -0.21 -22.89
N VAL A 379 -11.18 1.09 -22.99
CA VAL A 379 -10.78 1.91 -24.14
C VAL A 379 -9.26 1.96 -24.33
N TYR A 380 -8.49 1.80 -23.25
CA TYR A 380 -7.03 1.87 -23.25
C TYR A 380 -6.35 0.72 -23.99
N ALA A 381 -6.92 -0.48 -23.90
CA ALA A 381 -6.41 -1.64 -24.63
C ALA A 381 -6.64 -1.53 -26.14
N LYS A 382 -7.70 -0.81 -26.56
CA LYS A 382 -8.05 -0.63 -27.97
C LYS A 382 -7.19 0.41 -28.69
N SER A 383 -6.63 1.38 -27.96
CA SER A 383 -5.74 2.42 -28.49
C SER A 383 -4.27 2.00 -28.58
N SER A 384 -3.93 0.81 -28.07
CA SER A 384 -2.56 0.26 -28.06
C SER A 384 -2.29 -0.72 -29.21
N GLN A 385 -3.28 -0.95 -30.08
CA GLN A 385 -3.20 -1.69 -31.34
C GLN A 385 -3.22 -0.70 -32.51
#